data_AF-A0A5P2GDB6-F1
#
_entry.id   AF-A0A5P2GDB6-F1
#
_cell.length_a   1.000
_cell.length_b   1.000
_cell.length_c   1.000
_cell.angle_alpha   90.00
_cell.angle_beta   90.00
_cell.angle_gamma   90.00
#
_symmetry.space_group_name_H-M   'P 1'
#
loop_
_entity.id
_entity.type
_entity.pdbx_description
1 polymer ?
#
loop_
_entity_poly.entity_id
_entity_poly.type
_entity_poly.pdbx_seq_one_letter_code
_entity_poly.pdbx_strand_id
1 'polypeptide(L)'
;MKYNKLFLGLTLGTALFYSCQSTNNTPAKAGKSPIDSMMEIVMHGHDEGMSKMGRVEKTAQDLSHKIDSLQQAKKVDQTLLTTWKSAKKDLDLADSSMNKWMDEFDMDMPNMDSSAKVQYLQSNIKWVSGVADSLGTALKNAEEILKK
;
A
#
# COMPACT_ATOMS: atom_id res chain seq x y z
N MET A 1 9.83 -44.64 48.04
CA MET A 1 9.71 -46.11 48.18
C MET A 1 8.41 -46.54 47.52
N LYS A 2 8.54 -47.41 46.52
CA LYS A 2 7.53 -48.36 46.00
C LYS A 2 6.32 -47.83 45.21
N TYR A 3 6.43 -48.10 43.91
CA TYR A 3 5.39 -48.30 42.90
C TYR A 3 4.30 -49.29 43.30
N ASN A 4 3.30 -49.35 42.40
CA ASN A 4 2.32 -50.41 42.11
C ASN A 4 0.90 -50.06 42.60
N LYS A 5 -0.16 -50.12 41.81
CA LYS A 5 -0.51 -51.19 40.86
C LYS A 5 -1.35 -50.71 39.67
N LEU A 6 -1.00 -51.29 38.53
CA LEU A 6 -1.77 -51.54 37.33
C LEU A 6 -3.13 -52.20 37.68
N PHE A 7 -4.25 -51.75 37.10
CA PHE A 7 -5.39 -52.62 36.83
C PHE A 7 -6.07 -52.24 35.50
N LEU A 8 -6.11 -53.25 34.64
CA LEU A 8 -6.85 -53.38 33.40
C LEU A 8 -8.35 -53.09 33.59
N GLY A 9 -8.97 -52.44 32.60
CA GLY A 9 -10.41 -52.31 32.50
C GLY A 9 -10.84 -51.91 31.09
N LEU A 10 -10.82 -52.88 30.18
CA LEU A 10 -11.42 -52.81 28.84
C LEU A 10 -12.95 -52.81 29.00
N THR A 11 -13.63 -51.73 28.62
CA THR A 11 -15.07 -51.78 28.29
C THR A 11 -15.34 -51.05 26.98
N LEU A 12 -15.59 -51.89 25.98
CA LEU A 12 -16.21 -51.63 24.70
C LEU A 12 -17.60 -51.01 24.92
N GLY A 13 -17.86 -49.85 24.32
CA GLY A 13 -19.15 -49.15 24.39
C GLY A 13 -19.39 -48.35 23.12
N THR A 14 -19.79 -49.03 22.06
CA THR A 14 -20.33 -48.45 20.83
C THR A 14 -21.68 -47.77 21.15
N ALA A 15 -21.73 -46.45 20.99
CA ALA A 15 -22.97 -45.71 20.83
C ALA A 15 -22.97 -45.04 19.45
N LEU A 16 -23.73 -45.66 18.54
CA LEU A 16 -24.19 -45.06 17.28
C LEU A 16 -25.38 -44.12 17.55
N PHE A 17 -25.74 -43.35 16.53
CA PHE A 17 -26.84 -42.37 16.41
C PHE A 17 -26.47 -40.98 16.97
N TYR A 18 -26.30 -39.92 16.18
CA TYR A 18 -27.24 -39.40 15.18
C TYR A 18 -26.54 -38.57 14.10
N SER A 19 -27.02 -38.70 12.86
CA SER A 19 -26.71 -37.85 11.71
C SER A 19 -27.15 -36.40 11.91
N CYS A 20 -26.25 -35.45 11.70
CA CYS A 20 -26.60 -34.17 11.09
C CYS A 20 -25.77 -34.04 9.80
N GLN A 21 -26.42 -34.35 8.70
CA GLN A 21 -26.00 -33.97 7.36
C GLN A 21 -26.17 -32.44 7.27
N SER A 22 -25.19 -31.70 7.79
CA SER A 22 -25.06 -30.28 7.46
C SER A 22 -24.64 -30.21 6.01
N THR A 23 -25.61 -29.90 5.15
CA THR A 23 -25.37 -29.42 3.79
C THR A 23 -24.38 -28.28 3.88
N ASN A 24 -23.11 -28.58 3.59
CA ASN A 24 -22.11 -27.57 3.29
C ASN A 24 -22.52 -26.90 1.99
N ASN A 25 -23.48 -25.99 2.08
CA ASN A 25 -23.62 -24.89 1.14
C ASN A 25 -22.41 -23.98 1.37
N THR A 26 -21.23 -24.47 0.99
CA THR A 26 -20.12 -23.58 0.67
C THR A 26 -20.59 -22.87 -0.60
N PRO A 27 -20.92 -21.56 -0.58
CA PRO A 27 -21.13 -20.86 -1.83
C PRO A 27 -19.85 -21.07 -2.63
N ALA A 28 -19.98 -21.71 -3.79
CA ALA A 28 -18.90 -21.77 -4.76
C ALA A 28 -18.36 -20.35 -4.88
N LYS A 29 -17.05 -20.16 -4.64
CA LYS A 29 -16.40 -18.86 -4.81
C LYS A 29 -16.79 -18.37 -6.20
N ALA A 30 -17.73 -17.42 -6.26
CA ALA A 30 -18.05 -16.72 -7.49
C ALA A 30 -16.71 -16.18 -8.01
N GLY A 31 -16.36 -16.50 -9.26
CA GLY A 31 -15.14 -15.98 -9.86
C GLY A 31 -15.15 -14.45 -9.75
N LYS A 32 -13.99 -13.84 -9.45
CA LYS A 32 -13.84 -12.38 -9.41
C LYS A 32 -14.38 -11.78 -10.70
N SER A 33 -15.20 -10.75 -10.59
CA SER A 33 -15.65 -10.02 -11.76
C SER A 33 -14.48 -9.25 -12.41
N PRO A 34 -14.60 -8.84 -13.68
CA PRO A 34 -13.62 -7.95 -14.29
C PRO A 34 -13.41 -6.64 -13.52
N ILE A 35 -14.49 -6.09 -12.93
CA ILE A 35 -14.44 -4.87 -12.11
C ILE A 35 -13.62 -5.11 -10.84
N ASP A 36 -13.83 -6.25 -10.16
CA ASP A 36 -13.05 -6.60 -8.96
C ASP A 36 -11.56 -6.72 -9.30
N SER A 37 -11.25 -7.33 -10.45
CA SER A 37 -9.86 -7.50 -10.90
C SER A 37 -9.19 -6.16 -11.19
N MET A 38 -9.92 -5.22 -11.75
CA MET A 38 -9.41 -3.87 -12.00
C MET A 38 -9.25 -3.06 -10.71
N MET A 39 -10.18 -3.20 -9.77
CA MET A 39 -10.07 -2.60 -8.44
C MET A 39 -8.80 -3.08 -7.73
N GLU A 40 -8.46 -4.37 -7.81
CA GLU A 40 -7.22 -4.90 -7.25
C GLU A 40 -5.97 -4.27 -7.87
N ILE A 41 -5.98 -3.97 -9.18
CA ILE A 41 -4.86 -3.28 -9.84
C ILE A 41 -4.75 -1.84 -9.34
N VAL A 42 -5.87 -1.14 -9.15
CA VAL A 42 -5.87 0.20 -8.55
C VAL A 42 -5.28 0.16 -7.13
N MET A 43 -5.77 -0.75 -6.29
CA MET A 43 -5.30 -0.90 -4.91
C MET A 43 -3.83 -1.31 -4.84
N HIS A 44 -3.36 -2.14 -5.78
CA HIS A 44 -1.95 -2.47 -5.87
C HIS A 44 -1.08 -1.24 -6.12
N GLY A 45 -1.45 -0.37 -7.06
CA GLY A 45 -0.72 0.87 -7.30
C GLY A 45 -0.77 1.83 -6.10
N HIS A 46 -1.90 1.88 -5.38
CA HIS A 46 -2.00 2.60 -4.10
C HIS A 46 -0.99 2.07 -3.09
N ASP A 47 -0.99 0.76 -2.84
CA ASP A 47 -0.10 0.13 -1.85
C ASP A 47 1.38 0.32 -2.22
N GLU A 48 1.70 0.23 -3.51
CA GLU A 48 3.03 0.51 -4.02
C GLU A 48 3.48 1.94 -3.76
N GLY A 49 2.61 2.92 -3.95
CA GLY A 49 2.89 4.32 -3.61
C GLY A 49 3.01 4.53 -2.11
N MET A 50 2.06 4.02 -1.32
CA MET A 50 2.04 4.15 0.13
C MET A 50 3.25 3.52 0.81
N SER A 51 3.79 2.42 0.26
CA SER A 51 5.03 1.80 0.75
C SER A 51 6.27 2.73 0.70
N LYS A 52 6.20 3.84 -0.06
CA LYS A 52 7.28 4.80 -0.25
C LYS A 52 7.08 6.10 0.54
N MET A 53 5.84 6.41 0.93
CA MET A 53 5.47 7.71 1.53
C MET A 53 6.32 8.07 2.75
N GLY A 54 6.47 7.15 3.70
CA GLY A 54 7.29 7.42 4.90
C GLY A 54 8.76 7.72 4.59
N ARG A 55 9.33 7.16 3.50
CA ARG A 55 10.68 7.52 3.06
C ARG A 55 10.69 8.87 2.35
N VAL A 56 9.70 9.15 1.51
CA VAL A 56 9.54 10.45 0.82
C VAL A 56 9.46 11.59 1.83
N GLU A 57 8.61 11.47 2.85
CA GLU A 57 8.48 12.47 3.92
C GLU A 57 9.80 12.70 4.65
N LYS A 58 10.47 11.61 5.05
CA LYS A 58 11.77 11.67 5.73
C LYS A 58 12.83 12.37 4.87
N THR A 59 12.95 11.98 3.59
CA THR A 59 13.92 12.55 2.66
C THR A 59 13.65 14.03 2.40
N ALA A 60 12.37 14.44 2.32
CA ALA A 60 11.98 15.83 2.18
C ALA A 60 12.35 16.67 3.42
N GLN A 61 12.20 16.10 4.62
CA GLN A 61 12.66 16.72 5.87
C GLN A 61 14.18 16.86 5.92
N ASP A 62 14.92 15.82 5.54
CA ASP A 62 16.39 15.86 5.49
C ASP A 62 16.91 16.93 4.51
N LEU A 63 16.27 17.06 3.35
CA LEU A 63 16.55 18.14 2.38
C LEU A 63 16.22 19.51 2.97
N SER A 64 15.12 19.66 3.70
CA SER A 64 14.76 20.93 4.35
C SER A 64 15.84 21.38 5.32
N HIS A 65 16.28 20.50 6.22
CA HIS A 65 17.33 20.81 7.18
C HIS A 65 18.66 21.19 6.49
N LYS A 66 19.02 20.50 5.40
CA LYS A 66 20.22 20.81 4.63
C LYS A 66 20.11 22.15 3.90
N ILE A 67 18.96 22.44 3.31
CA ILE A 67 18.66 23.74 2.68
C ILE A 67 18.80 24.87 3.72
N ASP A 68 18.17 24.73 4.89
CA ASP A 68 18.20 25.73 5.96
C ASP A 68 19.63 25.99 6.45
N SER A 69 20.41 24.92 6.63
CA SER A 69 21.82 24.99 7.01
C SER A 69 22.66 25.70 5.95
N LEU A 70 22.49 25.34 4.67
CA LEU A 70 23.23 25.96 3.57
C LEU A 70 22.90 27.45 3.41
N GLN A 71 21.65 27.85 3.64
CA GLN A 71 21.24 29.25 3.59
C GLN A 71 21.82 30.10 4.72
N GLN A 72 22.15 29.50 5.86
CA GLN A 72 22.81 30.17 6.99
C GLN A 72 24.34 30.22 6.87
N ALA A 73 24.92 29.55 5.87
CA ALA A 73 26.36 29.54 5.67
C ALA A 73 26.88 30.93 5.22
N LYS A 74 28.10 31.28 5.66
CA LYS A 74 28.77 32.54 5.26
C LYS A 74 28.93 32.67 3.75
N LYS A 75 29.08 31.54 3.04
CA LYS A 75 29.11 31.45 1.59
C LYS A 75 28.14 30.37 1.16
N VAL A 76 27.09 30.78 0.46
CA VAL A 76 26.05 29.87 -0.04
C VAL A 76 26.47 29.34 -1.41
N ASP A 77 26.45 28.02 -1.57
CA ASP A 77 26.51 27.39 -2.89
C ASP A 77 25.13 27.43 -3.53
N GLN A 78 24.93 28.36 -4.47
CA GLN A 78 23.63 28.56 -5.12
C GLN A 78 23.22 27.40 -6.04
N THR A 79 24.19 26.69 -6.62
CA THR A 79 23.92 25.54 -7.49
C THR A 79 23.41 24.38 -6.66
N LEU A 80 24.08 24.10 -5.54
CA LEU A 80 23.66 23.07 -4.59
C LEU A 80 22.29 23.41 -3.97
N LEU A 81 22.09 24.66 -3.56
CA LEU A 81 20.82 25.13 -3.00
C LEU A 81 19.65 24.94 -3.98
N THR A 82 19.85 25.29 -5.24
CA THR A 82 18.84 25.13 -6.29
C THR A 82 18.54 23.65 -6.53
N THR A 83 19.58 22.81 -6.57
CA THR A 83 19.45 21.37 -6.75
C THR A 83 18.63 20.73 -5.61
N TRP A 84 18.94 21.07 -4.35
CA TRP A 84 18.21 20.56 -3.20
C TRP A 84 16.76 21.05 -3.15
N LYS A 85 16.51 22.32 -3.47
CA LYS A 85 15.14 22.86 -3.54
C LYS A 85 14.30 22.17 -4.61
N SER A 86 14.89 21.89 -5.78
CA SER A 86 14.20 21.15 -6.84
C SER A 86 13.86 19.74 -6.39
N ALA A 87 14.83 19.00 -5.83
CA ALA A 87 14.60 17.64 -5.35
C ALA A 87 13.51 17.59 -4.25
N LYS A 88 13.50 18.57 -3.33
CA LYS A 88 12.45 18.67 -2.31
C LYS A 88 11.08 18.91 -2.95
N LYS A 89 10.99 19.83 -3.90
CA LYS A 89 9.74 20.13 -4.61
C LYS A 89 9.17 18.91 -5.33
N ASP A 90 10.04 18.09 -5.94
CA ASP A 90 9.61 16.87 -6.62
C ASP A 90 9.04 15.84 -5.64
N LEU A 91 9.64 15.70 -4.45
CA LEU A 91 9.08 14.87 -3.36
C LEU A 91 7.72 15.38 -2.89
N ASP A 92 7.61 16.69 -2.60
CA ASP A 92 6.36 17.30 -2.12
C ASP A 92 5.23 17.16 -3.17
N LEU A 93 5.57 17.26 -4.46
CA LEU A 93 4.60 17.10 -5.55
C LEU A 93 4.13 15.65 -5.66
N ALA A 94 5.04 14.68 -5.53
CA ALA A 94 4.69 13.27 -5.58
C ALA A 94 3.80 12.86 -4.38
N ASP A 95 4.15 13.33 -3.18
CA ASP A 95 3.37 13.15 -1.94
C ASP A 95 1.95 13.71 -2.07
N SER A 96 1.83 14.99 -2.43
CA SER A 96 0.53 15.65 -2.60
C SER A 96 -0.31 15.03 -3.72
N SER A 97 0.32 14.46 -4.75
CA SER A 97 -0.40 13.76 -5.82
C SER A 97 -1.02 12.45 -5.35
N MET A 98 -0.36 11.72 -4.44
CA MET A 98 -0.93 10.52 -3.83
C MET A 98 -2.10 10.88 -2.90
N ASN A 99 -1.91 11.88 -2.05
CA ASN A 99 -2.97 12.37 -1.16
C ASN A 99 -4.19 12.84 -1.96
N LYS A 100 -3.96 13.61 -3.04
CA LYS A 100 -5.04 14.05 -3.94
C LYS A 100 -5.78 12.87 -4.57
N TRP A 101 -5.06 11.84 -5.02
CA TRP A 101 -5.70 10.64 -5.56
C TRP A 101 -6.56 9.95 -4.50
N MET A 102 -6.07 9.80 -3.27
CA MET A 102 -6.83 9.20 -2.17
C MET A 102 -8.09 10.00 -1.84
N ASP A 103 -8.01 11.33 -1.88
CA ASP A 103 -9.15 12.23 -1.61
C ASP A 103 -10.22 12.17 -2.73
N GLU A 104 -9.81 11.98 -3.98
CA GLU A 104 -10.70 11.99 -5.15
C GLU A 104 -11.19 10.58 -5.56
N PHE A 105 -10.58 9.51 -5.05
CA PHE A 105 -10.95 8.14 -5.40
C PHE A 105 -12.23 7.69 -4.70
N ASP A 106 -13.28 7.45 -5.48
CA ASP A 106 -14.55 6.88 -5.03
C ASP A 106 -14.48 5.35 -5.14
N MET A 107 -14.25 4.69 -4.00
CA MET A 107 -14.13 3.24 -3.91
C MET A 107 -15.46 2.52 -4.21
N ASP A 108 -16.59 3.10 -3.81
CA ASP A 108 -17.89 2.45 -3.87
C ASP A 108 -18.55 2.62 -5.24
N MET A 109 -18.23 3.71 -5.94
CA MET A 109 -18.77 4.07 -7.25
C MET A 109 -20.31 3.92 -7.31
N PRO A 110 -21.07 4.45 -6.33
CA PRO A 110 -22.48 4.07 -6.10
C PRO A 110 -23.43 4.47 -7.23
N ASN A 111 -23.03 5.46 -8.05
CA ASN A 111 -23.84 6.02 -9.13
C ASN A 111 -23.34 5.62 -10.54
N MET A 112 -22.41 4.69 -10.65
CA MET A 112 -21.83 4.27 -11.94
C MET A 112 -22.43 2.94 -12.40
N ASP A 113 -22.82 2.85 -13.67
CA ASP A 113 -23.08 1.56 -14.31
C ASP A 113 -21.77 0.79 -14.59
N SER A 114 -21.88 -0.47 -15.04
CA SER A 114 -20.71 -1.30 -15.29
C SER A 114 -19.73 -0.73 -16.32
N SER A 115 -20.22 0.01 -17.34
CA SER A 115 -19.35 0.61 -18.36
C SER A 115 -18.60 1.81 -17.78
N ALA A 116 -19.30 2.66 -17.04
CA ALA A 116 -18.73 3.81 -16.35
C ALA A 116 -17.68 3.36 -15.30
N LYS A 117 -17.95 2.29 -14.54
CA LYS A 117 -16.98 1.71 -13.58
C LYS A 117 -15.69 1.27 -14.27
N VAL A 118 -15.79 0.59 -15.41
CA VAL A 118 -14.60 0.16 -16.16
C VAL A 118 -13.77 1.36 -16.61
N GLN A 119 -14.39 2.39 -17.18
CA GLN A 119 -13.66 3.59 -17.63
C GLN A 119 -13.02 4.36 -16.46
N TYR A 120 -13.75 4.47 -15.34
CA TYR A 120 -13.27 5.11 -14.12
C TYR A 120 -12.06 4.37 -13.55
N LEU A 121 -12.14 3.04 -13.43
CA LEU A 121 -11.04 2.22 -12.93
C LEU A 121 -9.84 2.23 -13.89
N GLN A 122 -10.05 2.19 -15.21
CA GLN A 122 -8.95 2.34 -16.18
C GLN A 122 -8.19 3.65 -16.01
N SER A 123 -8.91 4.74 -15.74
CA SER A 123 -8.31 6.05 -15.51
C SER A 123 -7.55 6.09 -14.19
N ASN A 124 -8.13 5.51 -13.14
CA ASN A 124 -7.48 5.41 -11.83
C ASN A 124 -6.25 4.52 -11.83
N ILE A 125 -6.23 3.41 -12.57
CA ILE A 125 -5.04 2.57 -12.75
C ILE A 125 -3.88 3.41 -13.28
N LYS A 126 -4.11 4.20 -14.33
CA LYS A 126 -3.07 5.06 -14.93
C LYS A 126 -2.61 6.16 -13.98
N TRP A 127 -3.54 6.76 -13.25
CA TRP A 127 -3.22 7.83 -12.32
C TRP A 127 -2.38 7.29 -11.16
N VAL A 128 -2.87 6.28 -10.45
CA VAL A 128 -2.20 5.76 -9.25
C VAL A 128 -0.84 5.13 -9.60
N SER A 129 -0.71 4.46 -10.75
CA SER A 129 0.59 3.96 -11.22
C SER A 129 1.57 5.09 -11.52
N GLY A 130 1.11 6.16 -12.18
CA GLY A 130 1.93 7.34 -12.46
C GLY A 130 2.40 8.06 -11.19
N VAL A 131 1.57 8.09 -10.15
CA VAL A 131 1.94 8.61 -8.83
C VAL A 131 2.99 7.72 -8.17
N ALA A 132 2.78 6.39 -8.16
CA ALA A 132 3.73 5.44 -7.59
C ALA A 132 5.11 5.52 -8.25
N ASP A 133 5.15 5.68 -9.58
CA ASP A 133 6.39 5.89 -10.36
C ASP A 133 7.06 7.24 -10.03
N SER A 134 6.26 8.30 -9.88
CA SER A 134 6.75 9.64 -9.53
C SER A 134 7.37 9.65 -8.13
N LEU A 135 6.72 9.00 -7.15
CA LEU A 135 7.26 8.79 -5.81
C LEU A 135 8.60 8.05 -5.86
N GLY A 136 8.67 6.94 -6.61
CA GLY A 136 9.89 6.16 -6.75
C GLY A 136 11.05 6.96 -7.38
N THR A 137 10.75 7.72 -8.43
CA THR A 137 11.74 8.52 -9.15
C THR A 137 12.23 9.70 -8.31
N ALA A 138 11.32 10.47 -7.71
CA ALA A 138 11.66 11.59 -6.85
C ALA A 138 12.50 11.14 -5.64
N LEU A 139 12.10 10.04 -5.00
CA LEU A 139 12.83 9.47 -3.87
C LEU A 139 14.25 9.06 -4.25
N LYS A 140 14.41 8.30 -5.33
CA LYS A 140 15.72 7.86 -5.80
C LYS A 140 16.63 9.06 -6.10
N ASN A 141 16.12 10.05 -6.83
CA ASN A 141 16.89 11.24 -7.20
C ASN A 141 17.33 12.03 -5.96
N ALA A 142 16.42 12.24 -5.00
CA ALA A 142 16.73 12.95 -3.77
C ALA A 142 17.76 12.21 -2.91
N GLU A 143 17.63 10.88 -2.76
CA GLU A 143 18.60 10.05 -2.03
C GLU A 143 20.00 10.07 -2.69
N GLU A 144 20.08 10.08 -4.02
CA GLU A 144 21.35 10.22 -4.75
C GLU A 144 21.98 11.60 -4.55
N ILE A 145 21.18 12.66 -4.52
CA ILE A 145 21.63 14.03 -4.26
C ILE A 145 22.15 14.18 -2.83
N LEU A 146 21.51 13.52 -1.85
CA LEU A 146 21.91 13.59 -0.43
C LEU A 146 23.21 12.84 -0.10
N LYS A 147 23.65 11.93 -0.98
CA LYS A 147 24.92 11.20 -0.84
C LYS A 147 26.14 12.00 -1.29
N LYS A 148 25.92 13.11 -1.99
CA LYS A 148 26.97 14.03 -2.44
C LYS A 148 27.30 15.04 -1.35
#